data_AF-A0AAD1QXK6-F1
#
_entry.id   AF-A0AAD1QXK6-F1
#
_cell.length_a   1.000
_cell.length_b   1.000
_cell.length_c   1.000
_cell.angle_alpha   90.00
_cell.angle_beta   90.00
_cell.angle_gamma   90.00
#
_symmetry.space_group_name_H-M   'P 1'
#
loop_
_entity.id
_entity.type
_entity.pdbx_description
1 polymer ?
#
loop_
_entity_poly.entity_id
_entity_poly.type
_entity_poly.pdbx_seq_one_letter_code
_entity_poly.pdbx_strand_id
1 'polypeptide(L)'
;MFCDIRTFEKKLQVFERGIESGQLKYFPNLKIHLENSTIFTDNPPSHQEIHKELSSIVAAAKENFSNRFLQFWKIETTLYFLTSPDKAKYEELDISCLHWLDLENLEMELLEFQESSIWKNKFYALRATLEKIECEGMTTDSKVGGSENEILKVWNSLPNNFKSMKALGIALLSLFGSSYACEQLFSALNYIKSDTRNRLTDELSAACAVLKLTEYEPRFDKCAACIQQQKSH
;
A
#
# COMPACT_ATOMS: atom_id res chain seq x y z
N MET A 1 2.57 -7.56 0.75
CA MET A 1 2.81 -6.09 0.72
C MET A 1 4.07 -5.68 1.48
N PHE A 2 4.15 -5.79 2.81
CA PHE A 2 5.33 -5.30 3.55
C PHE A 2 6.62 -6.09 3.25
N CYS A 3 6.51 -7.42 3.16
CA CYS A 3 7.60 -8.28 2.72
C CYS A 3 8.11 -7.89 1.33
N ASP A 4 7.23 -7.45 0.42
CA ASP A 4 7.60 -7.03 -0.93
C ASP A 4 8.38 -5.72 -0.92
N ILE A 5 7.94 -4.74 -0.12
CA ILE A 5 8.62 -3.45 0.06
C ILE A 5 10.03 -3.69 0.61
N ARG A 6 10.15 -4.49 1.68
CA ARG A 6 11.45 -4.83 2.29
C ARG A 6 12.33 -5.62 1.35
N THR A 7 11.75 -6.54 0.57
CA THR A 7 12.48 -7.33 -0.42
C THR A 7 13.01 -6.42 -1.52
N PHE A 8 12.23 -5.45 -1.99
CA PHE A 8 12.66 -4.48 -2.99
C PHE A 8 13.81 -3.60 -2.49
N GLU A 9 13.72 -3.08 -1.26
CA GLU A 9 14.82 -2.32 -0.65
C GLU A 9 16.11 -3.15 -0.55
N LYS A 10 16.01 -4.42 -0.13
CA LYS A 10 17.15 -5.35 -0.12
C LYS A 10 17.72 -5.60 -1.52
N LYS A 11 16.87 -5.68 -2.56
CA LYS A 11 17.31 -5.80 -3.95
C LYS A 11 18.11 -4.57 -4.39
N LEU A 12 17.69 -3.35 -4.03
CA LEU A 12 18.45 -2.13 -4.31
C LEU A 12 19.84 -2.16 -3.66
N GLN A 13 19.95 -2.63 -2.42
CA GLN A 13 21.25 -2.80 -1.75
C GLN A 13 22.15 -3.84 -2.44
N VAL A 14 21.56 -4.92 -2.98
CA VAL A 14 22.31 -5.91 -3.78
C VAL A 14 22.82 -5.28 -5.08
N PHE A 15 22.00 -4.45 -5.72
CA PHE A 15 22.39 -3.75 -6.96
C PHE A 15 23.50 -2.74 -6.71
N GLU A 16 23.41 -1.94 -5.64
CA GLU A 16 24.44 -0.99 -5.21
C GLU A 16 25.78 -1.70 -5.02
N ARG A 17 25.83 -2.78 -4.22
CA ARG A 17 27.06 -3.58 -4.04
C ARG A 17 27.56 -4.21 -5.34
N GLY A 18 26.65 -4.67 -6.19
CA GLY A 18 26.97 -5.27 -7.49
C GLY A 18 27.56 -4.27 -8.49
N ILE A 19 27.20 -2.99 -8.35
CA ILE A 19 27.80 -1.88 -9.07
C ILE A 19 29.14 -1.57 -8.43
N GLU A 20 29.24 -1.24 -7.14
CA GLU A 20 30.51 -0.92 -6.47
C GLU A 20 31.64 -1.94 -6.69
N SER A 21 31.30 -3.23 -6.76
CA SER A 21 32.26 -4.32 -7.03
C SER A 21 32.59 -4.56 -8.50
N GLY A 22 31.94 -3.85 -9.44
CA GLY A 22 32.14 -3.96 -10.89
C GLY A 22 31.60 -5.24 -11.53
N GLN A 23 30.93 -6.13 -10.79
CA GLN A 23 30.47 -7.43 -11.31
C GLN A 23 29.26 -7.32 -12.25
N LEU A 24 28.37 -6.34 -12.01
CA LEU A 24 27.16 -6.07 -12.80
C LEU A 24 26.28 -7.30 -13.09
N LYS A 25 26.27 -8.29 -12.18
CA LYS A 25 25.57 -9.59 -12.34
C LYS A 25 24.08 -9.44 -12.67
N TYR A 26 23.44 -8.40 -12.12
CA TYR A 26 22.01 -8.14 -12.28
C TYR A 26 21.70 -7.11 -13.37
N PHE A 27 22.73 -6.65 -14.10
CA PHE A 27 22.62 -5.71 -15.22
C PHE A 27 23.30 -6.31 -16.47
N PRO A 28 22.80 -7.46 -16.99
CA PRO A 28 23.48 -8.21 -18.05
C PRO A 28 23.66 -7.40 -19.34
N ASN A 29 22.67 -6.61 -19.73
CA ASN A 29 22.74 -5.77 -20.93
C ASN A 29 23.78 -4.64 -20.79
N LEU A 30 23.87 -4.05 -19.59
CA LEU A 30 24.87 -3.03 -19.31
C LEU A 30 26.28 -3.62 -19.30
N LYS A 31 26.44 -4.81 -18.70
CA LYS A 31 27.70 -5.55 -18.71
C LYS A 31 28.18 -5.81 -20.14
N ILE A 32 27.29 -6.33 -21.00
CA ILE A 32 27.58 -6.56 -22.42
C ILE A 32 27.95 -5.26 -23.14
N HIS A 33 27.24 -4.16 -22.87
CA HIS A 33 27.52 -2.86 -23.47
C HIS A 33 28.91 -2.33 -23.08
N LEU A 34 29.28 -2.41 -21.80
CA LEU A 34 30.59 -1.99 -21.31
C LEU A 34 31.72 -2.86 -21.89
N GLU A 35 31.52 -4.17 -21.95
CA GLU A 35 32.48 -5.11 -22.56
C GLU A 35 32.69 -4.81 -24.06
N ASN A 36 31.61 -4.56 -24.81
CA ASN A 36 31.67 -4.30 -26.27
C ASN A 36 32.18 -2.89 -26.63
N SER A 37 31.98 -1.90 -25.76
CA SER A 37 32.42 -0.52 -25.98
C SER A 37 33.94 -0.33 -26.01
N THR A 38 34.72 -1.33 -25.56
CA THR A 38 36.19 -1.36 -25.70
C THR A 38 36.69 -1.48 -27.14
N ILE A 39 35.81 -1.83 -28.10
CA ILE A 39 36.22 -2.21 -29.47
C ILE A 39 36.12 -1.03 -30.47
N PHE A 40 35.33 0.01 -30.18
CA PHE A 40 35.10 1.13 -31.11
C PHE A 40 34.84 2.44 -30.35
N THR A 41 35.81 3.36 -30.26
CA THR A 41 35.65 4.84 -30.26
C THR A 41 36.96 5.58 -29.90
N ASP A 42 37.21 6.72 -30.55
CA ASP A 42 38.36 7.63 -30.35
C ASP A 42 38.24 8.55 -29.11
N ASN A 43 37.16 8.44 -28.32
CA ASN A 43 36.98 9.09 -27.01
C ASN A 43 35.70 8.58 -26.31
N PRO A 44 35.73 7.39 -25.68
CA PRO A 44 34.60 6.93 -24.87
C PRO A 44 34.51 7.75 -23.57
N PRO A 45 33.30 8.09 -23.05
CA PRO A 45 33.16 8.46 -21.65
C PRO A 45 33.80 7.34 -20.84
N SER A 46 34.66 7.69 -19.87
CA SER A 46 35.44 6.66 -19.21
C SER A 46 34.46 5.66 -18.58
N HIS A 47 34.71 4.34 -18.67
CA HIS A 47 33.83 3.35 -18.02
C HIS A 47 33.56 3.67 -16.55
N GLN A 48 34.50 4.38 -15.93
CA GLN A 48 34.40 4.93 -14.58
C GLN A 48 33.31 5.99 -14.42
N GLU A 49 33.02 6.83 -15.42
CA GLU A 49 31.94 7.82 -15.40
C GLU A 49 30.56 7.16 -15.46
N ILE A 50 30.34 6.23 -16.41
CA ILE A 50 29.07 5.48 -16.52
C ILE A 50 28.79 4.71 -15.23
N HIS A 51 29.84 4.09 -14.68
CA HIS A 51 29.76 3.37 -13.42
C HIS A 51 29.40 4.28 -12.24
N LYS A 52 30.00 5.48 -12.20
CA LYS A 52 29.72 6.48 -11.18
C LYS A 52 28.29 7.02 -11.30
N GLU A 53 27.81 7.29 -12.50
CA GLU A 53 26.43 7.72 -12.74
C GLU A 53 25.42 6.66 -12.29
N LEU A 54 25.62 5.41 -12.69
CA LEU A 54 24.72 4.32 -12.29
C LEU A 54 24.73 4.09 -10.78
N SER A 55 25.90 4.15 -10.16
CA SER A 55 26.02 4.07 -8.70
C SER A 55 25.23 5.20 -8.04
N SER A 56 25.36 6.43 -8.55
CA SER A 56 24.57 7.58 -8.07
C SER A 56 23.07 7.38 -8.22
N ILE A 57 22.61 6.83 -9.35
CA ILE A 57 21.19 6.57 -9.61
C ILE A 57 20.64 5.53 -8.64
N VAL A 58 21.35 4.42 -8.43
CA VAL A 58 20.91 3.35 -7.53
C VAL A 58 20.94 3.81 -6.07
N ALA A 59 21.94 4.58 -5.67
CA ALA A 59 22.01 5.20 -4.35
C ALA A 59 20.82 6.15 -4.12
N ALA A 60 20.54 7.03 -5.08
CA ALA A 60 19.38 7.94 -5.00
C ALA A 60 18.05 7.19 -5.00
N ALA A 61 17.91 6.12 -5.79
CA ALA A 61 16.70 5.30 -5.81
C ALA A 61 16.48 4.60 -4.46
N LYS A 62 17.55 4.07 -3.86
CA LYS A 62 17.53 3.47 -2.52
C LYS A 62 17.12 4.49 -1.46
N GLU A 63 17.76 5.66 -1.43
CA GLU A 63 17.44 6.72 -0.47
C GLU A 63 15.98 7.18 -0.61
N ASN A 64 15.53 7.49 -1.83
CA ASN A 64 14.14 7.90 -2.07
C ASN A 64 13.14 6.81 -1.68
N PHE A 65 13.44 5.55 -1.96
CA PHE A 65 12.59 4.43 -1.57
C PHE A 65 12.52 4.29 -0.05
N SER A 66 13.65 4.28 0.65
CA SER A 66 13.69 4.21 2.12
C SER A 66 12.95 5.39 2.75
N ASN A 67 13.13 6.62 2.23
CA ASN A 67 12.43 7.81 2.70
C ASN A 67 10.91 7.72 2.49
N ARG A 68 10.48 7.23 1.32
CA ARG A 68 9.04 7.06 1.00
C ARG A 68 8.35 6.10 1.97
N PHE A 69 9.03 5.05 2.40
CA PHE A 69 8.46 4.04 3.31
C PHE A 69 8.88 4.21 4.77
N LEU A 70 9.53 5.33 5.13
CA LEU A 70 10.03 5.57 6.49
C LEU A 70 8.95 5.38 7.56
N GLN A 71 7.75 5.88 7.30
CA GLN A 71 6.62 5.74 8.23
C GLN A 71 6.16 4.29 8.36
N PHE A 72 6.15 3.52 7.27
CA PHE A 72 5.82 2.09 7.29
C PHE A 72 6.80 1.30 8.18
N TRP A 73 8.08 1.64 8.15
CA TRP A 73 9.08 1.00 9.02
C TRP A 73 8.85 1.31 10.50
N LYS A 74 8.38 2.52 10.83
CA LYS A 74 8.07 2.90 12.23
C LYS A 74 6.88 2.11 12.78
N ILE A 75 5.83 1.95 11.97
CA ILE A 75 4.60 1.25 12.37
C ILE A 75 4.64 -0.26 12.08
N GLU A 76 5.78 -0.81 11.64
CA GLU A 76 5.88 -2.20 11.22
C GLU A 76 5.38 -3.17 12.28
N THR A 77 5.88 -3.03 13.51
CA THR A 77 5.48 -3.87 14.63
C THR A 77 3.99 -3.72 14.93
N THR A 78 3.47 -2.50 14.84
CA THR A 78 2.04 -2.21 14.98
C THR A 78 1.23 -2.87 13.86
N LEU A 79 1.72 -2.94 12.63
CA LEU A 79 1.04 -3.63 11.54
C LEU A 79 1.04 -5.16 11.72
N TYR A 80 2.10 -5.74 12.30
CA TYR A 80 2.11 -7.16 12.65
C TYR A 80 1.00 -7.54 13.64
N PHE A 81 0.51 -6.59 14.45
CA PHE A 81 -0.64 -6.76 15.32
C PHE A 81 -1.89 -7.27 14.58
N LEU A 82 -2.09 -6.89 13.32
CA LEU A 82 -3.26 -7.30 12.52
C LEU A 82 -3.38 -8.81 12.33
N THR A 83 -2.25 -9.51 12.31
CA THR A 83 -2.19 -10.95 12.03
C THR A 83 -1.66 -11.77 13.21
N SER A 84 -0.91 -11.13 14.10
CA SER A 84 -0.22 -11.78 15.21
C SER A 84 -0.30 -11.00 16.53
N PRO A 85 -1.51 -10.61 16.98
CA PRO A 85 -1.66 -9.91 18.26
C PRO A 85 -1.23 -10.79 19.46
N ASP A 86 -1.27 -12.11 19.30
CA ASP A 86 -0.77 -13.10 20.27
C ASP A 86 0.75 -13.01 20.52
N LYS A 87 1.49 -12.41 19.59
CA LYS A 87 2.96 -12.25 19.68
C LYS A 87 3.38 -10.80 19.90
N ALA A 88 2.42 -9.87 19.93
CA ALA A 88 2.70 -8.45 20.07
C ALA A 88 3.14 -8.13 21.50
N LYS A 89 4.08 -7.20 21.65
CA LYS A 89 4.38 -6.59 22.94
C LYS A 89 3.90 -5.16 22.92
N TYR A 90 3.20 -4.75 23.97
CA TYR A 90 2.58 -3.44 24.04
C TYR A 90 3.63 -2.31 23.86
N GLU A 91 4.81 -2.46 24.45
CA GLU A 91 5.89 -1.48 24.43
C GLU A 91 6.54 -1.31 23.04
N GLU A 92 6.37 -2.29 22.16
CA GLU A 92 6.91 -2.25 20.79
C GLU A 92 5.89 -1.67 19.78
N LEU A 93 4.65 -1.37 20.20
CA LEU A 93 3.63 -0.80 19.33
C LEU A 93 3.83 0.72 19.18
N ASP A 94 4.11 1.18 17.96
CA ASP A 94 4.00 2.59 17.61
C ASP A 94 2.53 2.95 17.40
N ILE A 95 1.92 3.49 18.44
CA ILE A 95 0.53 3.98 18.50
C ILE A 95 0.49 5.49 18.79
N SER A 96 1.61 6.18 18.55
CA SER A 96 1.76 7.61 18.83
C SER A 96 0.74 8.49 18.09
N CYS A 97 0.26 8.05 16.92
CA CYS A 97 -0.74 8.77 16.12
C CYS A 97 -2.21 8.49 16.54
N LEU A 98 -2.44 7.60 17.52
CA LEU A 98 -3.77 7.14 17.91
C LEU A 98 -4.22 7.72 19.26
N HIS A 99 -4.13 9.05 19.41
CA HIS A 99 -4.50 9.75 20.65
C HIS A 99 -5.96 9.56 21.10
N TRP A 100 -6.83 9.17 20.18
CA TRP A 100 -8.24 8.89 20.44
C TRP A 100 -8.49 7.48 21.00
N LEU A 101 -7.48 6.61 20.98
CA LEU A 101 -7.59 5.23 21.44
C LEU A 101 -7.35 5.14 22.96
N ASP A 102 -8.17 4.35 23.64
CA ASP A 102 -8.02 4.06 25.06
C ASP A 102 -6.85 3.08 25.27
N LEU A 103 -5.67 3.64 25.56
CA LEU A 103 -4.38 2.94 25.65
C LEU A 103 -4.27 2.08 26.91
N GLU A 104 -4.75 2.57 28.05
CA GLU A 104 -4.75 1.81 29.31
C GLU A 104 -5.59 0.55 29.16
N ASN A 105 -6.77 0.68 28.54
CA ASN A 105 -7.63 -0.46 28.27
C ASN A 105 -7.04 -1.37 27.17
N LEU A 106 -6.34 -0.83 26.16
CA LEU A 106 -5.67 -1.63 25.14
C LEU A 106 -4.64 -2.60 25.74
N GLU A 107 -3.82 -2.12 26.67
CA GLU A 107 -2.79 -2.92 27.32
C GLU A 107 -3.40 -4.09 28.11
N MET A 108 -4.45 -3.81 28.89
CA MET A 108 -5.17 -4.84 29.65
C MET A 108 -5.86 -5.87 28.73
N GLU A 109 -6.54 -5.39 27.68
CA GLU A 109 -7.18 -6.25 26.70
C GLU A 109 -6.17 -7.17 25.98
N LEU A 110 -4.97 -6.65 25.67
CA LEU A 110 -3.92 -7.43 25.03
C LEU A 110 -3.46 -8.59 25.92
N LEU A 111 -3.29 -8.35 27.23
CA LEU A 111 -2.93 -9.40 28.19
C LEU A 111 -4.01 -10.49 28.27
N GLU A 112 -5.29 -10.09 28.38
CA GLU A 112 -6.42 -11.04 28.39
C GLU A 112 -6.49 -11.84 27.09
N PHE A 113 -6.25 -11.19 25.96
CA PHE A 113 -6.25 -11.82 24.65
C PHE A 113 -5.14 -12.88 24.54
N GLN A 114 -3.94 -12.56 25.00
CA GLN A 114 -2.77 -13.44 24.93
C GLN A 114 -2.92 -14.67 25.80
N GLU A 115 -3.67 -14.60 26.89
CA GLU A 115 -4.00 -15.77 27.70
C GLU A 115 -5.13 -16.61 27.11
N SER A 116 -5.98 -16.02 26.27
CA SER A 116 -7.11 -16.72 25.65
C SER A 116 -6.68 -17.72 24.57
N SER A 117 -6.85 -19.02 24.86
CA SER A 117 -6.62 -20.10 23.89
C SER A 117 -7.53 -20.00 22.66
N ILE A 118 -8.77 -19.55 22.85
CA ILE A 118 -9.77 -19.40 21.77
C ILE A 118 -9.29 -18.37 20.74
N TRP A 119 -8.86 -17.19 21.20
CA TRP A 119 -8.44 -16.12 20.30
C TRP A 119 -7.08 -16.38 19.66
N LYS A 120 -6.13 -16.94 20.40
CA LYS A 120 -4.87 -17.44 19.84
C LYS A 120 -5.10 -18.42 18.68
N ASN A 121 -5.99 -19.39 18.88
CA ASN A 121 -6.30 -20.38 17.85
C ASN A 121 -6.98 -19.76 16.63
N LYS A 122 -7.87 -18.78 16.81
CA LYS A 122 -8.48 -18.04 15.70
C LYS A 122 -7.46 -17.28 14.86
N PHE A 123 -6.52 -16.58 15.49
CA PHE A 123 -5.47 -15.86 14.75
C PHE A 123 -4.43 -16.81 14.15
N TYR A 124 -4.17 -17.97 14.76
CA TYR A 124 -3.40 -19.02 14.12
C TYR A 124 -4.07 -19.52 12.83
N ALA A 125 -5.38 -19.80 12.87
CA ALA A 125 -6.14 -20.22 11.69
C ALA A 125 -6.21 -19.12 10.60
N LEU A 126 -6.30 -17.84 11.01
CA LEU A 126 -6.20 -16.70 10.11
C LEU A 126 -4.87 -16.72 9.35
N ARG A 127 -3.74 -16.85 10.06
CA ARG A 127 -2.42 -16.89 9.43
C ARG A 127 -2.29 -18.02 8.41
N ALA A 128 -2.78 -19.22 8.73
CA ALA A 128 -2.78 -20.34 7.80
C ALA A 128 -3.65 -20.07 6.54
N THR A 129 -4.77 -19.36 6.71
CA THR A 129 -5.62 -18.94 5.58
C THR A 129 -4.92 -17.89 4.71
N LEU A 130 -4.24 -16.93 5.32
CA LEU A 130 -3.47 -15.90 4.62
C LEU A 130 -2.30 -16.52 3.83
N GLU A 131 -1.60 -17.48 4.41
CA GLU A 131 -0.53 -18.22 3.73
C GLU A 131 -1.07 -18.97 2.50
N LYS A 132 -2.23 -19.62 2.63
CA LYS A 132 -2.90 -20.29 1.51
C LYS A 132 -3.25 -19.31 0.39
N ILE A 133 -3.80 -18.14 0.72
CA ILE A 133 -4.13 -17.09 -0.26
C ILE A 133 -2.87 -16.62 -0.99
N GLU A 134 -1.76 -16.45 -0.28
CA GLU A 134 -0.48 -16.03 -0.87
C GLU A 134 0.12 -17.12 -1.79
N CYS A 135 -0.02 -18.40 -1.42
CA CYS A 135 0.48 -19.53 -2.21
C CYS A 135 -0.35 -19.82 -3.47
N GLU A 136 -1.67 -19.70 -3.40
CA GLU A 136 -2.57 -20.06 -4.51
C GLU A 136 -2.63 -18.97 -5.60
N GLY A 137 -2.10 -17.77 -5.31
CA GLY A 137 -2.17 -16.61 -6.20
C GLY A 137 -3.61 -16.11 -6.36
N MET A 138 -3.76 -14.85 -6.80
CA MET A 138 -5.06 -14.24 -7.05
C MET A 138 -5.75 -14.94 -8.24
N THR A 139 -6.43 -16.06 -8.01
CA THR A 139 -7.29 -16.66 -9.04
C THR A 139 -8.50 -15.75 -9.21
N THR A 140 -8.65 -15.21 -10.42
CA THR A 140 -9.64 -14.19 -10.80
C THR A 140 -11.11 -14.64 -10.67
N ASP A 141 -11.37 -15.89 -10.29
CA ASP A 141 -12.69 -16.51 -10.30
C ASP A 141 -13.21 -17.01 -8.94
N SER A 142 -12.50 -16.77 -7.83
CA SER A 142 -12.97 -17.25 -6.53
C SER A 142 -13.65 -16.14 -5.71
N LYS A 143 -14.85 -16.43 -5.20
CA LYS A 143 -15.60 -15.66 -4.17
C LYS A 143 -14.84 -15.55 -2.82
N VAL A 144 -13.54 -15.82 -2.80
CA VAL A 144 -12.67 -15.65 -1.63
C VAL A 144 -12.36 -14.16 -1.55
N GLY A 145 -12.92 -13.48 -0.56
CA GLY A 145 -12.53 -12.08 -0.32
C GLY A 145 -11.02 -12.01 -0.08
N GLY A 146 -10.39 -10.93 -0.53
CA GLY A 146 -8.94 -10.75 -0.38
C GLY A 146 -8.46 -10.92 1.07
N SER A 147 -7.15 -11.05 1.27
CA SER A 147 -6.52 -11.21 2.59
C SER A 147 -7.06 -10.24 3.64
N GLU A 148 -7.29 -8.98 3.27
CA GLU A 148 -7.88 -7.94 4.10
C GLU A 148 -9.29 -8.29 4.62
N ASN A 149 -10.13 -8.93 3.79
CA ASN A 149 -11.48 -9.33 4.16
C ASN A 149 -11.47 -10.46 5.21
N GLU A 150 -10.55 -11.41 5.09
CA GLU A 150 -10.40 -12.47 6.10
C GLU A 150 -9.87 -11.92 7.42
N ILE A 151 -8.91 -10.98 7.36
CA ILE A 151 -8.44 -10.26 8.56
C ILE A 151 -9.62 -9.51 9.20
N LEU A 152 -10.37 -8.73 8.42
CA LEU A 152 -11.51 -7.95 8.90
C LEU A 152 -12.60 -8.83 9.53
N LYS A 153 -12.92 -9.99 8.95
CA LYS A 153 -13.87 -10.95 9.52
C LYS A 153 -13.45 -11.42 10.91
N VAL A 154 -12.18 -11.76 11.09
CA VAL A 154 -11.65 -12.22 12.37
C VAL A 154 -11.70 -11.09 13.40
N TRP A 155 -11.24 -9.89 13.05
CA TRP A 155 -11.32 -8.69 13.90
C TRP A 155 -12.75 -8.33 14.29
N ASN A 156 -13.71 -8.46 13.37
CA ASN A 156 -15.12 -8.22 13.66
C ASN A 156 -15.73 -9.24 14.61
N SER A 157 -15.20 -10.47 14.64
CA SER A 157 -15.66 -11.52 15.54
C SER A 157 -15.24 -11.33 17.00
N LEU A 158 -14.31 -10.41 17.29
CA LEU A 158 -13.89 -10.14 18.67
C LEU A 158 -15.08 -9.60 19.50
N PRO A 159 -15.25 -10.09 20.73
CA PRO A 159 -16.27 -9.62 21.65
C PRO A 159 -15.98 -8.19 22.12
N ASN A 160 -17.01 -7.56 22.68
CA ASN A 160 -16.96 -6.15 23.07
C ASN A 160 -16.00 -5.85 24.24
N ASN A 161 -15.53 -6.88 24.96
CA ASN A 161 -14.49 -6.72 25.96
C ASN A 161 -13.10 -6.48 25.34
N PHE A 162 -12.91 -6.67 24.03
CA PHE A 162 -11.70 -6.32 23.29
C PHE A 162 -11.93 -5.07 22.40
N LYS A 163 -12.62 -4.05 22.93
CA LYS A 163 -13.05 -2.87 22.17
C LYS A 163 -11.86 -2.03 21.70
N SER A 164 -10.82 -1.86 22.52
CA SER A 164 -9.63 -1.08 22.18
C SER A 164 -8.79 -1.83 21.14
N MET A 165 -8.57 -3.13 21.32
CA MET A 165 -7.89 -3.97 20.33
C MET A 165 -8.62 -3.95 18.99
N LYS A 166 -9.95 -4.09 19.00
CA LYS A 166 -10.77 -4.04 17.79
C LYS A 166 -10.67 -2.67 17.11
N ALA A 167 -10.72 -1.58 17.87
CA ALA A 167 -10.55 -0.24 17.33
C ALA A 167 -9.18 -0.04 16.68
N LEU A 168 -8.10 -0.53 17.31
CA LEU A 168 -6.75 -0.53 16.74
C LEU A 168 -6.70 -1.33 15.42
N GLY A 169 -7.22 -2.56 15.42
CA GLY A 169 -7.24 -3.40 14.22
C GLY A 169 -7.99 -2.75 13.05
N ILE A 170 -9.16 -2.15 13.31
CA ILE A 170 -9.94 -1.44 12.30
C ILE A 170 -9.21 -0.18 11.80
N ALA A 171 -8.56 0.57 12.69
CA ALA A 171 -7.78 1.75 12.31
C ALA A 171 -6.64 1.38 11.36
N LEU A 172 -5.89 0.32 11.67
CA LEU A 172 -4.77 -0.15 10.84
C LEU A 172 -5.25 -0.67 9.47
N LEU A 173 -6.37 -1.40 9.42
CA LEU A 173 -6.97 -1.83 8.14
C LEU A 173 -7.42 -0.64 7.29
N SER A 174 -7.91 0.43 7.92
CA SER A 174 -8.39 1.63 7.23
C SER A 174 -7.28 2.48 6.62
N LEU A 175 -6.03 2.37 7.10
CA LEU A 175 -4.87 3.09 6.55
C LEU A 175 -4.67 2.77 5.06
N PHE A 176 -4.78 1.50 4.69
CA PHE A 176 -4.59 1.05 3.31
C PHE A 176 -5.76 1.44 2.42
N GLY A 177 -7.00 1.24 2.89
CA GLY A 177 -8.21 1.60 2.15
C GLY A 177 -8.33 3.09 1.87
N SER A 178 -8.00 3.94 2.86
CA SER A 178 -8.03 5.41 2.69
C SER A 178 -6.96 5.90 1.72
N SER A 179 -5.73 5.34 1.79
CA SER A 179 -4.66 5.67 0.86
C SER A 179 -5.05 5.34 -0.59
N TYR A 180 -5.61 4.14 -0.82
CA TYR A 180 -6.11 3.75 -2.13
C TYR A 180 -7.22 4.69 -2.63
N ALA A 181 -8.20 5.03 -1.78
CA ALA A 181 -9.27 5.95 -2.15
C ALA A 181 -8.74 7.35 -2.51
N CYS A 182 -7.74 7.84 -1.78
CA CYS A 182 -7.06 9.11 -2.09
C CYS A 182 -6.32 9.04 -3.43
N GLU A 183 -5.57 7.97 -3.71
CA GLU A 183 -4.87 7.79 -5.00
C GLU A 183 -5.87 7.74 -6.17
N GLN A 184 -6.97 7.00 -6.02
CA GLN A 184 -8.05 6.96 -7.00
C GLN A 184 -8.65 8.35 -7.23
N LEU A 185 -8.89 9.11 -6.15
CA LEU A 185 -9.37 10.48 -6.22
C LEU A 185 -8.39 11.41 -6.95
N PHE A 186 -7.11 11.39 -6.59
CA PHE A 186 -6.10 12.23 -7.24
C PHE A 186 -5.91 11.88 -8.71
N SER A 187 -5.93 10.59 -9.06
CA SER A 187 -5.90 10.13 -10.45
C SER A 187 -7.13 10.63 -11.22
N ALA A 188 -8.32 10.53 -10.63
CA ALA A 188 -9.54 11.08 -11.21
C ALA A 188 -9.46 12.61 -11.40
N LEU A 189 -8.93 13.33 -10.41
CA LEU A 189 -8.76 14.78 -10.47
C LEU A 189 -7.74 15.20 -11.54
N ASN A 190 -6.62 14.50 -11.67
CA ASN A 190 -5.64 14.76 -12.73
C ASN A 190 -6.24 14.60 -14.14
N TYR A 191 -7.17 13.64 -14.30
CA TYR A 191 -7.92 13.49 -15.54
C TYR A 191 -8.96 14.61 -15.75
N ILE A 192 -9.66 15.02 -14.69
CA ILE A 192 -10.73 16.04 -14.77
C ILE A 192 -10.14 17.44 -15.00
N LYS A 193 -9.07 17.79 -14.27
CA LYS A 193 -8.35 19.07 -14.34
C LYS A 193 -7.14 18.99 -15.28
N SER A 194 -7.28 18.30 -16.42
CA SER A 194 -6.21 18.27 -17.43
C SER A 194 -5.95 19.65 -18.02
N ASP A 195 -4.71 19.89 -18.48
CA ASP A 195 -4.21 21.18 -19.00
C ASP A 195 -4.98 21.68 -20.25
N THR A 196 -5.80 20.81 -20.84
CA THR A 196 -6.68 21.09 -21.97
C THR A 196 -8.06 21.63 -21.54
N ARG A 197 -8.38 21.66 -20.24
CA ARG A 197 -9.73 21.90 -19.72
C ARG A 197 -9.79 23.10 -18.78
N ASN A 198 -9.56 24.28 -19.33
CA ASN A 198 -9.37 25.54 -18.58
C ASN A 198 -10.69 26.21 -18.12
N ARG A 199 -11.85 25.57 -18.35
CA ARG A 199 -13.20 26.15 -18.12
C ARG A 199 -14.03 25.42 -17.06
N LEU A 200 -13.48 24.44 -16.36
CA LEU A 200 -14.20 23.78 -15.27
C LEU A 200 -14.18 24.65 -14.01
N THR A 201 -15.37 24.91 -13.46
CA THR A 201 -15.47 25.45 -12.10
C THR A 201 -15.12 24.35 -11.08
N ASP A 202 -14.75 24.75 -9.87
CA ASP A 202 -14.45 23.78 -8.81
C ASP A 202 -15.67 22.90 -8.45
N GLU A 203 -16.88 23.46 -8.54
CA GLU A 203 -18.13 22.74 -8.31
C GLU A 203 -18.37 21.63 -9.35
N LEU A 204 -18.13 21.91 -10.64
CA LEU A 204 -18.21 20.89 -11.69
C LEU A 204 -17.13 19.82 -11.52
N SER A 205 -15.92 20.22 -11.10
CA SER A 205 -14.82 19.29 -10.87
C SER A 205 -15.14 18.33 -9.72
N ALA A 206 -15.71 18.83 -8.63
CA ALA A 206 -16.17 18.02 -7.51
C ALA A 206 -17.29 17.05 -7.92
N ALA A 207 -18.28 17.52 -8.68
CA ALA A 207 -19.35 16.66 -9.20
C ALA A 207 -18.81 15.54 -10.11
N CYS A 208 -17.87 15.85 -11.02
CA CYS A 208 -17.23 14.84 -11.86
C CYS A 208 -16.41 13.81 -11.06
N ALA A 209 -15.74 14.23 -9.99
CA ALA A 209 -15.01 13.32 -9.11
C ALA A 209 -15.97 12.35 -8.39
N VAL A 210 -17.09 12.87 -7.86
CA VAL A 210 -18.14 12.04 -7.24
C VAL A 210 -18.70 11.03 -8.24
N LEU A 211 -19.05 11.47 -9.46
CA LEU A 211 -19.56 10.57 -10.50
C LEU A 211 -18.57 9.47 -10.90
N LYS A 212 -17.26 9.74 -10.85
CA LYS A 212 -16.22 8.79 -11.26
C LYS A 212 -15.82 7.80 -10.17
N LEU A 213 -15.95 8.20 -8.91
CA LEU A 213 -15.44 7.44 -7.75
C LEU A 213 -16.53 6.73 -6.95
N THR A 214 -17.79 7.00 -7.25
CA THR A 214 -18.93 6.38 -6.58
C THR A 214 -19.79 5.64 -7.60
N GLU A 215 -20.52 4.63 -7.15
CA GLU A 215 -21.60 3.99 -7.91
C GLU A 215 -22.84 4.92 -7.94
N TYR A 216 -22.65 6.19 -8.28
CA TYR A 216 -23.76 7.12 -8.40
C TYR A 216 -24.60 6.74 -9.62
N GLU A 217 -25.78 6.18 -9.36
CA GLU A 217 -26.82 6.02 -10.37
C GLU A 217 -27.64 7.31 -10.46
N PRO A 218 -27.57 8.04 -11.58
CA PRO A 218 -28.40 9.22 -11.77
C PRO A 218 -29.87 8.79 -11.80
N ARG A 219 -30.72 9.47 -11.02
CA ARG A 219 -32.17 9.21 -11.01
C ARG A 219 -32.83 9.80 -12.26
N PHE A 220 -32.58 9.19 -13.41
CA PHE A 220 -33.04 9.65 -14.72
C PHE A 220 -34.56 9.84 -14.77
N ASP A 221 -35.31 8.99 -14.09
CA ASP A 221 -36.79 9.06 -14.05
C ASP A 221 -37.31 10.37 -13.45
N LYS A 222 -36.64 10.88 -12.40
CA LYS A 222 -37.01 12.16 -11.78
C LYS A 222 -36.66 13.35 -12.66
N CYS A 223 -35.52 13.28 -13.36
CA CYS A 223 -35.10 14.33 -14.30
C CYS A 223 -36.01 14.36 -15.53
N ALA A 224 -36.36 13.21 -16.09
CA ALA A 224 -37.27 13.09 -17.23
C ALA A 224 -38.67 13.62 -16.91
N ALA A 225 -39.17 13.39 -15.68
CA ALA A 225 -40.44 13.95 -15.24
C ALA A 225 -40.44 15.48 -15.06
N CYS A 226 -39.28 16.10 -14.81
CA CYS A 226 -39.15 17.54 -14.62
C CYS A 226 -38.89 18.31 -15.93
N ILE A 227 -38.47 17.65 -17.01
CA ILE A 227 -38.27 18.29 -18.32
C ILE A 227 -39.62 18.36 -19.03
N GLN A 228 -40.27 19.52 -19.00
CA GLN A 228 -41.42 19.79 -19.87
C GLN A 228 -40.98 19.74 -21.33
N GLN A 229 -41.57 18.82 -22.11
CA GLN A 229 -41.39 18.77 -23.55
C GLN A 229 -41.77 20.12 -24.16
N GLN A 230 -40.80 20.84 -24.73
CA GLN A 230 -41.11 21.93 -25.64
C GLN A 230 -41.80 21.33 -26.86
N LYS A 231 -43.10 21.60 -27.02
CA LYS A 231 -43.79 21.32 -28.26
C LYS A 231 -43.18 22.22 -29.34
N SER A 232 -42.50 21.63 -30.31
CA SER A 232 -42.14 22.33 -31.53
C SER A 232 -43.44 22.76 -32.23
N HIS A 233 -43.50 24.04 -32.59
CA HIS A 233 -44.53 24.59 -33.48
C HIS A 233 -44.33 24.09 -34.91
#